data_AF-A0AA88XNB0-F1
#
_entry.id   AF-A0AA88XNB0-F1
#
_cell.length_a   1.000
_cell.length_b   1.000
_cell.length_c   1.000
_cell.angle_alpha   90.00
_cell.angle_beta   90.00
_cell.angle_gamma   90.00
#
_symmetry.space_group_name_H-M   'P 1'
#
loop_
_entity.id
_entity.type
_entity.pdbx_description
1 polymer ?
#
loop_
_entity_poly.entity_id
_entity_poly.type
_entity_poly.pdbx_seq_one_letter_code
_entity_poly.pdbx_strand_id
1 'polypeptide(L)'
;MVDVSHFSPEEVNVKVVDNRVVISGKHEEKQDEHGFIKREFTRQYMLPKDVDPASIKSTLSHDGVLSVSAPKLAIDPPKERPIPIEHVKGDMETQ
;
A
#
# COMPACT_ATOMS: atom_id res chain seq x y z
N MET A 1 5.04 -6.83 7.25
CA MET A 1 4.22 -7.59 8.23
C MET A 1 4.22 -6.81 9.54
N VAL A 2 3.15 -6.95 10.32
CA VAL A 2 2.96 -6.24 11.60
C VAL A 2 2.51 -7.26 12.65
N ASP A 3 3.26 -7.38 13.74
CA ASP A 3 2.83 -8.16 14.91
C ASP A 3 1.71 -7.41 15.65
N VAL A 4 0.57 -8.09 15.79
CA VAL A 4 -0.63 -7.62 16.49
C VAL A 4 -1.12 -8.65 17.50
N SER A 5 -0.26 -9.58 17.95
CA SER A 5 -0.60 -10.69 18.87
C SER A 5 -1.17 -10.25 20.23
N HIS A 6 -0.97 -9.00 20.62
CA HIS A 6 -1.56 -8.41 21.83
C HIS A 6 -2.97 -7.83 21.66
N PHE A 7 -3.57 -7.96 20.47
CA PHE A 7 -4.89 -7.43 20.12
C PHE A 7 -5.77 -8.56 19.57
N SER A 8 -7.06 -8.53 19.89
CA SER A 8 -8.00 -9.41 19.19
C SER A 8 -8.22 -8.93 17.75
N PRO A 9 -8.64 -9.80 16.82
CA PRO A 9 -8.91 -9.39 15.44
C PRO A 9 -9.87 -8.20 15.32
N GLU A 10 -10.85 -8.10 16.21
CA GLU A 10 -11.85 -7.03 16.25
C GLU A 10 -11.29 -5.70 16.76
N GLU A 11 -10.17 -5.75 17.50
CA GLU A 11 -9.46 -4.57 18.01
C GLU A 11 -8.50 -3.98 16.98
N VAL A 12 -8.27 -4.66 15.85
CA VAL A 12 -7.35 -4.25 14.77
C VAL A 12 -8.15 -3.78 13.55
N ASN A 13 -7.76 -2.63 13.02
CA ASN A 13 -8.35 -2.04 11.82
C ASN A 13 -7.28 -1.75 10.78
N VAL A 14 -7.60 -2.03 9.52
CA VAL A 14 -6.78 -1.71 8.35
C VAL A 14 -7.60 -0.89 7.39
N LYS A 15 -7.09 0.29 7.01
CA LYS A 15 -7.74 1.16 6.05
C LYS A 15 -6.73 1.79 5.11
N VAL A 16 -7.21 2.17 3.93
CA VAL A 16 -6.47 3.06 3.04
C VAL A 16 -6.99 4.48 3.25
N VAL A 17 -6.09 5.42 3.46
CA VAL A 17 -6.41 6.86 3.51
C VAL A 17 -5.42 7.55 2.58
N ASP A 18 -5.94 8.27 1.59
CA ASP A 18 -5.17 8.84 0.49
C ASP A 18 -4.27 7.78 -0.18
N ASN A 19 -2.95 7.94 -0.12
CA ASN A 19 -1.96 7.02 -0.65
C ASN A 19 -1.21 6.24 0.46
N ARG A 20 -1.90 5.91 1.56
CA ARG A 20 -1.30 5.23 2.71
C ARG A 20 -2.17 4.09 3.21
N VAL A 21 -1.52 2.98 3.56
CA VAL A 21 -2.13 1.96 4.42
C VAL A 21 -1.95 2.42 5.86
N VAL A 22 -3.06 2.52 6.59
CA VAL A 22 -3.10 2.82 8.02
C VAL A 22 -3.58 1.57 8.74
N ILE A 23 -2.74 1.08 9.66
CA ILE A 23 -3.04 -0.04 10.54
C ILE A 23 -3.12 0.52 11.94
N SER A 24 -4.24 0.31 12.62
CA SER A 24 -4.44 0.74 14.01
C SER A 24 -4.96 -0.42 14.85
N GLY A 25 -4.53 -0.50 16.10
CA GLY A 25 -5.10 -1.42 17.07
C GLY A 25 -5.40 -0.70 18.36
N LYS A 26 -6.56 -0.97 18.97
CA LYS A 26 -6.96 -0.36 20.23
C LYS A 26 -7.57 -1.41 21.16
N HIS A 27 -6.86 -1.69 22.24
CA HIS A 27 -7.33 -2.50 23.35
C HIS A 27 -7.76 -1.54 24.46
N GLU A 28 -9.07 -1.43 24.68
CA GLU A 28 -9.61 -0.62 25.77
C GLU A 28 -9.18 -1.19 27.12
N GLU A 29 -9.30 -0.35 28.15
CA GLU A 29 -8.94 -0.71 29.52
C GLU A 29 -9.71 -1.96 29.97
N LYS A 30 -9.01 -3.09 30.04
CA LYS A 30 -9.52 -4.35 30.60
C LYS A 30 -8.78 -4.63 31.90
N GLN A 31 -9.53 -5.05 32.90
CA GLN A 31 -8.99 -5.53 34.15
C GLN A 31 -8.35 -6.90 33.92
N ASP A 32 -7.08 -7.04 34.30
CA ASP A 32 -6.36 -8.30 34.31
C ASP A 32 -6.05 -8.72 35.76
N GLU A 33 -5.31 -9.82 35.93
CA GLU A 33 -4.94 -10.35 37.25
C GLU A 33 -4.04 -9.39 38.07
N HIS A 34 -3.47 -8.35 37.45
CA HIS A 34 -2.46 -7.48 38.06
C HIS A 34 -2.78 -5.98 37.97
N GLY A 35 -3.93 -5.59 37.42
CA GLY A 35 -4.36 -4.20 37.30
C GLY A 35 -5.21 -3.97 36.05
N PHE A 36 -4.95 -2.85 35.39
CA PHE A 36 -5.62 -2.45 34.15
C PHE A 36 -4.60 -2.34 33.04
N ILE A 37 -4.92 -2.91 31.88
CA ILE A 37 -4.09 -2.78 30.69
C ILE A 37 -4.87 -2.07 29.59
N LYS A 38 -4.21 -1.06 29.01
CA LYS A 38 -4.64 -0.36 27.82
C LYS A 38 -3.49 -0.36 26.81
N ARG A 39 -3.78 -0.70 25.55
CA ARG A 39 -2.79 -0.67 24.45
C ARG A 39 -3.39 0.01 23.24
N GLU A 40 -2.61 0.85 22.58
CA GLU A 40 -3.01 1.49 21.33
C GLU A 40 -1.79 1.63 20.41
N PHE A 41 -1.98 1.37 19.12
CA PHE A 41 -0.95 1.65 18.11
C PHE A 41 -1.57 2.19 16.83
N THR A 42 -0.77 2.95 16.09
CA THR A 42 -1.04 3.32 14.70
C THR A 42 0.24 3.24 13.90
N ARG A 43 0.24 2.50 12.80
CA ARG A 43 1.32 2.42 11.82
C ARG A 43 0.81 2.87 10.45
N GLN A 44 1.64 3.61 9.72
CA GLN A 44 1.32 4.08 8.39
C GLN A 44 2.42 3.69 7.40
N TYR A 45 2.02 3.22 6.23
CA TYR A 45 2.91 2.86 5.13
C TYR A 45 2.46 3.56 3.87
N MET A 46 3.36 4.27 3.19
CA MET A 46 3.04 4.86 1.88
C MET A 46 2.89 3.76 0.84
N LEU A 47 1.85 3.87 0.03
CA LEU A 47 1.64 2.99 -1.11
C LEU A 47 2.59 3.36 -2.25
N PRO A 48 3.24 2.37 -2.86
CA PRO A 48 3.95 2.57 -4.12
C PRO A 48 3.01 3.10 -5.22
N LYS A 49 3.55 3.86 -6.18
CA LYS A 49 2.76 4.43 -7.29
C LYS A 49 2.21 3.38 -8.24
N ASP A 50 2.82 2.20 -8.26
CA ASP A 50 2.47 1.04 -9.08
C ASP A 50 1.51 0.09 -8.36
N VAL A 51 0.75 0.55 -7.36
CA VAL A 51 -0.25 -0.25 -6.63
C VAL A 51 -1.62 0.38 -6.76
N ASP A 52 -2.61 -0.40 -7.18
CA ASP A 52 -4.03 -0.01 -7.10
C ASP A 52 -4.52 -0.14 -5.65
N PRO A 53 -4.97 0.94 -4.99
CA PRO A 53 -5.52 0.89 -3.64
C PRO A 53 -6.68 -0.11 -3.46
N ALA A 54 -7.51 -0.31 -4.49
CA ALA A 54 -8.63 -1.24 -4.43
C ALA A 54 -8.21 -2.71 -4.43
N SER A 55 -6.97 -2.99 -4.83
CA SER A 55 -6.40 -4.36 -4.89
C SER A 55 -5.77 -4.82 -3.58
N ILE A 56 -5.67 -3.93 -2.58
CA ILE A 56 -5.02 -4.22 -1.30
C ILE A 56 -5.84 -5.25 -0.53
N LYS A 57 -5.15 -6.26 -0.01
CA LYS A 57 -5.71 -7.31 0.83
C LYS A 57 -4.91 -7.42 2.13
N SER A 58 -5.59 -7.84 3.19
CA SER A 58 -4.97 -8.13 4.47
C SER A 58 -5.33 -9.53 4.95
N THR A 59 -4.39 -10.19 5.59
CA THR A 59 -4.59 -11.48 6.26
C THR A 59 -3.98 -11.44 7.66
N LEU A 60 -4.67 -12.02 8.62
CA LEU A 60 -4.18 -12.20 10.00
C LEU A 60 -3.97 -13.69 10.24
N SER A 61 -2.76 -14.08 10.61
CA SER A 61 -2.44 -15.45 10.98
C SER A 61 -2.83 -15.75 12.44
N HIS A 62 -2.91 -17.03 12.78
CA HIS A 62 -3.27 -17.49 14.13
C HIS A 62 -2.26 -17.08 15.21
N ASP A 63 -0.99 -16.87 14.86
CA ASP A 63 0.06 -16.38 15.74
C ASP A 63 0.09 -14.84 15.84
N GLY A 64 -0.91 -14.14 15.31
CA GLY A 64 -1.08 -12.69 15.49
C GLY A 64 -0.25 -11.84 14.53
N VAL A 65 0.16 -12.37 13.38
CA VAL A 65 0.90 -11.59 12.38
C VAL A 65 -0.04 -11.08 11.27
N LEU A 66 -0.21 -9.77 11.21
CA LEU A 66 -0.94 -9.09 10.15
C LEU A 66 -0.05 -8.88 8.92
N SER A 67 -0.49 -9.39 7.79
CA SER A 67 0.12 -9.18 6.48
C SER A 67 -0.78 -8.33 5.60
N VAL A 68 -0.19 -7.34 4.93
CA VAL A 68 -0.87 -6.51 3.93
C VAL A 68 -0.12 -6.66 2.61
N SER A 69 -0.84 -7.01 1.55
CA SER A 69 -0.27 -7.27 0.22
C SER A 69 -1.16 -6.70 -0.88
N ALA A 70 -0.54 -6.38 -2.01
CA ALA A 70 -1.22 -5.95 -3.22
C ALA A 70 -0.40 -6.38 -4.45
N PRO A 71 -1.06 -6.77 -5.56
CA PRO A 71 -0.36 -6.93 -6.82
C PRO A 71 0.16 -5.59 -7.31
N LYS A 72 1.33 -5.60 -7.95
CA LYS A 72 1.79 -4.46 -8.72
C LYS A 72 0.95 -4.34 -9.99
N LEU A 73 0.63 -3.12 -10.37
CA LEU A 73 0.09 -2.80 -11.68
C LEU A 73 1.06 -3.36 -12.75
N ALA A 74 0.52 -4.12 -13.70
CA ALA A 74 1.28 -4.56 -14.85
C ALA A 74 1.67 -3.31 -15.66
N ILE A 75 2.91 -2.89 -15.53
CA ILE A 75 3.49 -1.94 -16.48
C ILE A 75 3.78 -2.79 -17.71
N ASP A 76 2.95 -2.66 -18.75
CA ASP A 76 3.27 -3.21 -20.06
C ASP A 76 4.73 -2.80 -20.38
N PRO A 77 5.61 -3.75 -20.75
CA PRO A 77 6.94 -3.37 -21.20
C PRO A 77 6.79 -2.34 -22.33
N PRO A 78 7.70 -1.35 -22.44
CA PRO A 78 7.60 -0.33 -23.47
C PRO A 78 7.40 -1.00 -24.83
N LYS A 79 6.22 -0.82 -25.43
CA LYS A 79 5.95 -1.32 -26.78
C LYS A 79 6.79 -0.46 -27.72
N GLU A 80 7.75 -1.07 -28.41
CA GLU A 80 8.49 -0.38 -29.48
C GLU A 80 7.49 0.15 -30.50
N ARG A 81 7.60 1.43 -30.85
CA ARG A 81 6.85 2.04 -31.95
C ARG A 81 7.83 2.65 -32.95
N PRO A 82 7.64 2.46 -34.27
CA PRO A 82 8.44 3.18 -35.24
C PRO A 82 8.16 4.68 -35.12
N ILE A 83 9.22 5.49 -35.09
CA ILE A 83 9.14 6.95 -35.14
C ILE A 83 9.51 7.34 -36.58
N PRO A 84 8.57 7.88 -37.38
CA PRO A 84 8.89 8.31 -38.74
C PRO A 84 9.84 9.52 -38.69
N ILE A 85 10.83 9.52 -39.59
CA ILE A 85 11.74 10.65 -39.79
C ILE A 85 11.10 11.58 -40.83
N GLU A 86 10.79 12.81 -40.42
CA GLU A 86 10.36 13.86 -41.34
C GLU A 86 11.59 14.57 -41.94
N HIS A 87 11.72 14.55 -43.27
CA HIS A 87 12.73 15.34 -43.95
C HIS A 87 12.26 16.79 -44.07
N VAL A 88 12.95 17.70 -43.40
CA VAL A 88 12.78 19.14 -43.63
C VAL A 88 13.42 19.48 -44.98
N LYS A 89 12.60 19.90 -45.96
CA LYS A 89 13.13 20.48 -47.19
C LYS A 89 13.84 21.79 -46.82
N GLY A 90 15.16 21.80 -46.91
CA GLY A 90 15.91 23.05 -46.93
C GLY A 90 15.53 23.82 -48.18
N ASP A 91 15.10 25.06 -48.01
CA ASP A 91 14.80 25.96 -49.12
C ASP A 91 16.06 26.12 -49.99
N MET A 92 15.99 25.62 -51.22
CA MET A 92 17.00 25.93 -52.24
C MET A 92 16.68 27.33 -52.77
N GLU A 93 17.32 28.35 -52.20
CA GLU A 93 17.40 29.67 -52.83
C GLU A 93 18.10 29.50 -54.18
N THR A 94 17.32 29.74 -55.24
CA THR A 94 17.78 29.72 -56.63
C THR A 94 18.42 31.07 -56.93
N GLN A 95 19.68 31.07 -57.38
CA GLN A 95 20.27 32.21 -58.09
C GLN A 95 19.91 32.14 -59.57
#